data_AF-A0A259LQ22-F1
#
_entry.id   AF-A0A259LQ22-F1
#
_cell.length_a   1.000
_cell.length_b   1.000
_cell.length_c   1.000
_cell.angle_alpha   90.00
_cell.angle_beta   90.00
_cell.angle_gamma   90.00
#
_symmetry.space_group_name_H-M   'P 1'
#
loop_
_entity.id
_entity.type
_entity.pdbx_description
1 polymer ?
#
loop_
_entity_poly.entity_id
_entity_poly.type
_entity_poly.pdbx_seq_one_letter_code
_entity_poly.pdbx_strand_id
1 'polypeptide(L)' 'MTDPVEPTPAVQAEAPARPRIYVACLAAYNSGILHGRWIAVTTPDEVHAEVRAMLGESPVPRAEEWAIHDYEGFEGI' A
#
# COMPACT_ATOMS: atom_id res chain seq x y z
N MET A 1 44.20 9.14 6.71
CA MET A 1 42.85 9.34 7.26
C MET A 1 41.89 8.82 6.23
N THR A 2 41.70 7.51 6.23
CA THR A 2 40.68 6.85 5.42
C THR A 2 39.65 6.41 6.42
N ASP A 3 38.55 7.14 6.51
CA ASP A 3 37.43 6.74 7.37
C ASP A 3 36.84 5.43 6.83
N PRO A 4 36.58 4.42 7.67
CA PRO A 4 35.85 3.24 7.25
C PRO A 4 34.37 3.62 7.06
N VAL A 5 33.86 3.46 5.84
CA VAL A 5 32.43 3.51 5.55
C VAL A 5 31.76 2.40 6.35
N GLU A 6 30.94 2.78 7.33
CA GLU A 6 30.08 1.86 8.06
C GLU A 6 29.09 1.21 7.09
N PRO A 7 28.82 -0.10 7.20
CA PRO A 7 27.82 -0.73 6.36
C PRO A 7 26.44 -0.19 6.74
N THR A 8 25.79 0.45 5.78
CA THR A 8 24.36 0.79 5.82
C THR A 8 23.56 -0.42 6.31
N PRO A 9 22.60 -0.27 7.24
CA PRO A 9 21.84 -1.42 7.71
C PRO A 9 21.10 -2.02 6.51
N ALA A 10 21.38 -3.30 6.26
CA ALA A 10 20.63 -4.09 5.30
C ALA A 10 19.15 -4.03 5.69
N VAL A 11 18.31 -3.61 4.74
CA VAL A 11 16.86 -3.71 4.90
C VAL A 11 16.56 -5.18 5.21
N GLN A 12 16.01 -5.45 6.39
CA GLN A 12 15.67 -6.81 6.77
C GLN A 12 14.52 -7.25 5.87
N ALA A 13 14.78 -8.25 5.03
CA ALA A 13 13.74 -8.92 4.28
C ALA A 13 12.93 -9.76 5.26
N GLU A 14 11.86 -9.18 5.79
CA GLU A 14 10.83 -9.88 6.54
C GLU A 14 10.30 -11.04 5.66
N ALA A 15 9.98 -12.21 6.27
CA ALA A 15 9.39 -13.38 5.60
C ALA A 15 8.31 -12.98 4.57
N PRO A 16 8.07 -13.73 3.46
CA PRO A 16 7.23 -13.24 2.37
C PRO A 16 5.89 -12.81 2.94
N ALA A 17 5.71 -11.49 3.04
CA ALA A 17 4.48 -10.91 3.52
C ALA A 17 3.39 -11.45 2.60
N ARG A 18 2.29 -11.94 3.16
CA ARG A 18 1.15 -12.41 2.36
C ARG A 18 0.92 -11.41 1.22
N PRO A 19 0.61 -11.88 -0.01
CA PRO A 19 0.47 -10.99 -1.16
C PRO A 19 -0.40 -9.81 -0.79
N ARG A 20 0.05 -8.59 -1.08
CA ARG A 20 -0.64 -7.36 -0.69
C ARG A 20 -0.58 -6.34 -1.81
N ILE A 21 -1.61 -5.51 -1.86
CA ILE A 21 -1.75 -4.44 -2.86
C ILE A 21 -1.86 -3.11 -2.14
N TYR A 22 -1.21 -2.08 -2.68
CA TYR A 22 -1.42 -0.71 -2.25
C TYR A 22 -2.53 -0.10 -3.09
N VAL A 23 -3.64 0.24 -2.43
CA VAL A 23 -4.81 0.86 -3.06
C VAL A 23 -4.89 2.32 -2.64
N ALA A 24 -4.96 3.22 -3.63
CA ALA A 24 -5.10 4.66 -3.41
C ALA A 24 -6.53 5.15 -3.69
N CYS A 25 -6.96 6.16 -2.95
CA CYS A 25 -8.19 6.89 -3.21
C CYS A 25 -7.96 7.93 -4.33
N LEU A 26 -8.69 7.82 -5.43
CA LEU A 26 -8.50 8.70 -6.58
C LEU A 26 -8.95 10.14 -6.32
N ALA A 27 -10.01 10.34 -5.52
CA ALA A 27 -10.46 11.68 -5.15
C ALA A 27 -9.39 12.45 -4.34
N ALA A 28 -8.76 11.77 -3.38
CA ALA A 28 -7.65 12.34 -2.61
C ALA A 28 -6.41 12.57 -3.48
N TYR A 29 -6.04 11.60 -4.32
CA TYR A 29 -4.91 11.71 -5.23
C TYR A 29 -5.05 12.91 -6.19
N ASN A 30 -6.22 13.07 -6.82
CA ASN A 30 -6.53 14.21 -7.69
C ASN A 30 -6.51 15.56 -6.95
N SER A 31 -6.70 15.54 -5.63
CA SER A 31 -6.62 16.72 -4.76
C SER A 31 -5.21 16.96 -4.20
N GLY A 32 -4.22 16.17 -4.62
CA GLY A 32 -2.83 16.27 -4.14
C GLY A 32 -2.62 15.71 -2.73
N ILE A 33 -3.56 14.90 -2.22
CA ILE A 33 -3.50 14.31 -0.89
C ILE A 33 -3.16 12.82 -1.03
N LEU A 34 -2.09 12.39 -0.37
CA LEU A 34 -1.73 10.98 -0.29
C LEU A 34 -2.68 10.27 0.68
N HIS A 35 -3.61 9.49 0.12
CA HIS A 35 -4.54 8.66 0.87
C HIS A 35 -4.67 7.30 0.19
N GLY A 36 -4.32 6.24 0.92
CA GLY A 36 -4.34 4.87 0.43
C GLY A 36 -3.98 3.88 1.54
N ARG A 37 -4.09 2.59 1.25
CA ARG A 37 -3.87 1.52 2.23
C ARG A 37 -3.23 0.30 1.58
N TRP A 38 -2.28 -0.31 2.28
CA TRP A 38 -1.82 -1.66 1.98
C TRP A 38 -2.87 -2.67 2.45
N ILE A 39 -3.39 -3.46 1.52
CA ILE A 39 -4.45 -4.45 1.77
C ILE A 39 -3.88 -5.83 1.47
N ALA A 40 -3.94 -6.74 2.45
CA ALA A 40 -3.61 -8.13 2.25
C ALA A 40 -4.63 -8.77 1.29
N VAL A 41 -4.13 -9.50 0.30
CA VAL A 41 -4.95 -10.16 -0.71
C VAL A 41 -5.39 -11.50 -0.14
N THR A 42 -6.59 -11.52 0.43
CA THR A 42 -7.21 -12.69 1.03
C THR A 42 -8.38 -13.14 0.16
N THR A 43 -9.62 -12.82 0.53
CA THR A 43 -10.81 -13.05 -0.28
C THR A 43 -11.24 -11.76 -0.97
N PRO A 44 -11.94 -11.84 -2.12
CA PRO A 44 -12.46 -10.64 -2.78
C PRO A 44 -13.31 -9.77 -1.85
N ASP A 45 -14.17 -10.37 -1.02
CA ASP A 45 -15.07 -9.64 -0.13
C ASP A 45 -14.33 -8.86 0.96
N GLU A 46 -13.30 -9.47 1.55
CA GLU A 46 -12.44 -8.82 2.56
C GLU A 46 -11.64 -7.67 1.94
N VAL A 47 -11.06 -7.89 0.76
CA VAL A 47 -10.33 -6.84 0.02
C VAL A 47 -11.28 -5.68 -0.31
N HIS A 48 -12.48 -5.97 -0.80
CA HIS A 48 -13.47 -4.93 -1.09
C HIS A 48 -13.96 -4.20 0.15
N ALA A 49 -14.07 -4.87 1.30
CA ALA A 49 -14.41 -4.23 2.57
C ALA A 49 -13.33 -3.23 3.00
N GLU A 50 -12.06 -3.62 2.92
CA GLU A 50 -10.91 -2.74 3.22
C GLU A 50 -10.83 -1.54 2.27
N VAL A 51 -11.08 -1.74 0.97
CA VAL A 51 -11.14 -0.63 0.00
C VAL A 51 -12.27 0.34 0.35
N ARG A 52 -13.47 -0.15 0.67
CA ARG A 52 -14.60 0.72 1.07
C ARG A 52 -14.32 1.46 2.37
N ALA A 53 -13.69 0.81 3.34
CA ALA A 53 -13.28 1.46 4.58
C ALA A 53 -12.27 2.59 4.31
N MET A 54 -11.24 2.32 3.52
CA MET A 54 -10.26 3.33 3.10
C MET A 54 -10.91 4.51 2.37
N LEU A 55 -11.87 4.26 1.47
CA LEU A 55 -12.63 5.33 0.80
C LEU A 55 -13.52 6.12 1.75
N GLY A 56 -14.18 5.46 2.71
CA GLY A 56 -15.00 6.12 3.73
C GLY A 56 -14.19 7.02 4.68
N GLU A 57 -12.91 6.74 4.85
CA GLU A 57 -11.95 7.55 5.61
C GLU A 57 -11.30 8.67 4.77
N SER A 58 -11.68 8.81 3.50
CA SER A 58 -11.08 9.81 2.61
C SER A 58 -11.22 11.24 3.14
N PRO A 59 -10.16 12.06 3.05
CA PRO A 59 -10.22 13.49 3.37
C PRO A 59 -11.02 14.31 2.35
N VAL A 60 -11.35 13.73 1.19
CA VAL A 60 -12.14 14.35 0.12
C VAL A 60 -13.54 13.75 0.12
N PRO A 61 -14.61 14.58 0.10
CA PRO A 61 -15.99 14.09 0.11
C PRO A 61 -16.34 13.32 -1.16
N ARG A 62 -17.26 12.35 -1.05
CA ARG A 62 -17.72 11.50 -2.17
C ARG A 62 -16.59 10.73 -2.85
N ALA A 63 -15.61 10.28 -2.07
CA ALA A 63 -14.59 9.37 -2.55
C ALA A 63 -15.18 7.98 -2.80
N GLU A 64 -15.28 7.61 -4.08
CA GLU A 64 -15.83 6.32 -4.52
C GLU A 64 -14.84 5.54 -5.38
N GLU A 65 -13.93 6.26 -6.04
CA GLU A 65 -12.99 5.71 -7.00
C GLU A 65 -11.64 5.37 -6.36
N TRP A 66 -11.06 4.24 -6.78
CA TRP A 66 -9.80 3.71 -6.28
C TRP A 66 -8.96 3.10 -7.40
N ALA A 67 -7.66 3.02 -7.18
CA ALA A 67 -6.73 2.34 -8.08
C ALA A 67 -5.66 1.58 -7.29
N ILE A 68 -5.20 0.45 -7.82
CA ILE A 68 -4.00 -0.24 -7.30
C ILE A 68 -2.79 0.49 -7.89
N HIS A 69 -1.91 0.96 -7.02
CA HIS A 69 -0.69 1.66 -7.41
C HIS A 69 0.58 0.85 -7.18
N ASP A 70 0.53 -0.14 -6.28
CA ASP A 70 1.67 -1.00 -6.01
C ASP A 70 1.22 -2.39 -5.54
N TYR A 71 2.13 -3.36 -5.57
CA TYR A 71 1.90 -4.72 -5.13
C TYR A 71 3.18 -5.38 -4.62
N GLU A 72 3.05 -6.28 -3.65
CA GLU A 72 4.17 -7.03 -3.07
C GLU A 72 3.75 -8.46 -2.75
N GLY A 73 4.71 -9.38 -2.72
CA GLY A 73 4.48 -10.78 -2.29
C GLY A 73 3.81 -11.67 -3.34
N PHE A 74 3.77 -11.26 -4.60
CA PHE A 74 3.22 -12.03 -5.73
C PHE A 74 4.27 -12.84 -6.50
N GLU A 75 5.53 -12.80 -6.07
CA GLU A 75 6.67 -13.44 -6.76
C GLU A 75 6.78 -14.95 -6.45
N GLY A 76 5.65 -15.66 -6.46
CA GLY A 76 5.60 -17.11 -6.21
C GLY A 76 6.67 -17.86 -7.04
N ILE A 77 7.42 -18.75 -6.37
CA ILE A 77 8.48 -19.58 -6.96
C ILE A 77 7.89 -20.67 -7.86
#